data_AF-A0A939JFB2-F1
#
_entry.id   AF-A0A939JFB2-F1
#
_cell.length_a   1.000
_cell.length_b   1.000
_cell.length_c   1.000
_cell.angle_alpha   90.00
_cell.angle_beta   90.00
_cell.angle_gamma   90.00
#
_symmetry.space_group_name_H-M   'P 1'
#
loop_
_entity.id
_entity.type
_entity.pdbx_description
1 polymer ?
#
loop_
_entity_poly.entity_id
_entity_poly.type
_entity_poly.pdbx_seq_one_letter_code
_entity_poly.pdbx_strand_id
1 'polypeptide(L)'
;MSIEEFPRQFARTRRFTLGAPRDFTVSADGERVLFLRSGQLWLYESGTERMLAAEAGSYATDLQAHLAAYTAGGALWAVATDGSAPRRIPVAGP
;
A
#
# COMPACT_ATOMS: atom_id res chain seq x y z
N MET A 1 -18.04 11.22 -27.38
CA MET A 1 -16.62 10.98 -27.05
C MET A 1 -15.89 10.90 -28.37
N SER A 2 -15.03 11.88 -28.66
CA SER A 2 -14.33 11.95 -29.95
C SER A 2 -13.04 11.12 -29.87
N ILE A 3 -12.58 10.61 -31.02
CA ILE A 3 -11.37 9.76 -31.11
C ILE A 3 -10.10 10.50 -30.65
N GLU A 4 -10.14 11.83 -30.57
CA GLU A 4 -9.03 12.70 -30.17
C GLU A 4 -8.85 12.81 -28.65
N GLU A 5 -9.86 12.48 -27.84
CA GLU A 5 -9.78 12.51 -26.37
C GLU A 5 -9.07 11.27 -25.80
N PHE A 6 -9.09 10.16 -26.55
CA PHE A 6 -8.61 8.85 -26.13
C PHE A 6 -7.10 8.81 -25.80
N PRO A 7 -6.18 9.41 -26.57
CA PRO A 7 -4.74 9.38 -26.23
C PRO A 7 -4.40 10.15 -24.95
N ARG A 8 -5.05 11.30 -24.73
CA ARG A 8 -4.86 12.09 -23.49
C ARG A 8 -5.47 11.38 -22.29
N GLN A 9 -6.64 10.76 -22.45
CA GLN A 9 -7.29 10.00 -21.39
C GLN A 9 -6.50 8.73 -21.03
N PHE A 10 -5.91 8.05 -22.01
CA PHE A 10 -5.06 6.87 -21.85
C PHE A 10 -3.73 7.17 -21.14
N ALA A 11 -3.10 8.30 -21.46
CA ALA A 11 -1.90 8.79 -20.78
C ALA A 11 -2.19 9.24 -19.33
N ARG A 12 -3.35 9.89 -19.10
CA ARG A 12 -3.75 10.43 -17.80
C ARG A 12 -4.09 9.35 -16.76
N THR A 13 -4.53 8.16 -17.19
CA THR A 13 -4.87 7.03 -16.29
C THR A 13 -3.79 5.94 -16.23
N ARG A 14 -2.65 6.10 -16.94
CA ARG A 14 -1.61 5.07 -17.13
C ARG A 14 -2.22 3.71 -17.51
N ARG A 15 -2.97 3.63 -18.61
CA ARG A 15 -3.67 2.39 -19.01
C ARG A 15 -4.70 1.89 -17.98
N PHE A 16 -5.39 2.80 -17.29
CA PHE A 16 -6.37 2.47 -16.23
C PHE A 16 -5.79 1.76 -14.99
N THR A 17 -4.48 1.81 -14.75
CA THR A 17 -3.88 1.20 -13.54
C THR A 17 -3.86 2.15 -12.34
N LEU A 18 -4.29 3.40 -12.49
CA LEU A 18 -4.52 4.34 -11.38
C LEU A 18 -5.66 3.78 -10.49
N GLY A 19 -5.28 3.02 -9.46
CA GLY A 19 -6.19 2.33 -8.55
C GLY A 19 -6.03 0.81 -8.52
N ALA A 20 -5.22 0.21 -9.39
CA ALA A 20 -4.93 -1.21 -9.31
C ALA A 20 -4.00 -1.50 -8.10
N PRO A 21 -4.30 -2.52 -7.26
CA PRO A 21 -3.37 -3.03 -6.27
C PRO A 21 -2.03 -3.45 -6.90
N ARG A 22 -0.92 -3.16 -6.20
CA ARG A 22 0.44 -3.60 -6.55
C ARG A 22 1.21 -4.01 -5.30
N ASP A 23 2.37 -4.63 -5.50
CA ASP A 23 3.31 -5.01 -4.44
C ASP A 23 2.59 -5.75 -3.31
N PHE A 24 2.03 -6.92 -3.58
CA PHE A 24 1.22 -7.64 -2.58
C PHE A 24 2.08 -8.52 -1.68
N THR A 25 1.65 -8.66 -0.43
CA THR A 25 2.14 -9.69 0.50
C THR A 25 0.94 -10.43 1.06
N VAL A 26 0.98 -11.76 1.02
CA VAL A 26 -0.04 -12.64 1.60
C VAL A 26 0.54 -13.24 2.87
N SER A 27 -0.19 -13.19 3.98
CA SER A 27 0.22 -13.85 5.23
C SER A 27 0.34 -15.36 5.03
N ALA A 28 1.16 -16.05 5.82
CA ALA A 28 1.36 -17.49 5.64
C ALA A 28 0.09 -18.32 5.92
N ASP A 29 -0.83 -17.80 6.72
CA ASP A 29 -2.17 -18.39 6.91
C ASP A 29 -3.17 -18.05 5.79
N GLY A 30 -2.83 -17.13 4.89
CA GLY A 30 -3.69 -16.70 3.78
C GLY A 30 -4.83 -15.74 4.16
N GLU A 31 -4.96 -15.38 5.44
CA GLU A 31 -6.08 -14.58 5.95
C GLU A 31 -5.92 -13.08 5.67
N ARG A 32 -4.70 -12.62 5.39
CA ARG A 32 -4.38 -11.20 5.15
C ARG A 32 -3.67 -11.01 3.83
N VAL A 33 -4.06 -9.96 3.11
CA VAL A 33 -3.34 -9.46 1.94
C VAL A 33 -3.05 -7.99 2.12
N LEU A 34 -1.77 -7.61 2.15
CA LEU A 34 -1.37 -6.21 2.09
C LEU A 34 -0.98 -5.85 0.66
N PHE A 35 -1.21 -4.60 0.28
CA PHE A 35 -0.88 -4.08 -1.05
C PHE A 35 -0.80 -2.56 -1.06
N LEU A 36 -0.13 -2.02 -2.08
CA LEU A 36 -0.17 -0.59 -2.36
C LEU A 36 -1.22 -0.29 -3.42
N ARG A 37 -1.99 0.80 -3.23
CA ARG A 37 -2.94 1.32 -4.22
C ARG A 37 -2.88 2.84 -4.20
N SER A 38 -2.56 3.45 -5.33
CA SER A 38 -2.45 4.92 -5.46
C SER A 38 -1.55 5.58 -4.40
N GLY A 39 -0.47 4.90 -3.99
CA GLY A 39 0.47 5.39 -2.98
C GLY A 39 0.02 5.20 -1.53
N GLN A 40 -1.11 4.53 -1.29
CA GLN A 40 -1.63 4.19 0.02
C GLN A 40 -1.34 2.72 0.33
N LEU A 41 -1.11 2.38 1.60
CA LEU A 41 -0.98 1.01 2.07
C LEU A 41 -2.33 0.50 2.57
N TRP A 42 -2.77 -0.63 2.04
CA TRP A 42 -4.05 -1.27 2.34
C TRP A 42 -3.83 -2.67 2.89
N LEU A 43 -4.76 -3.10 3.73
CA LEU A 43 -4.96 -4.46 4.21
C LEU A 43 -6.32 -4.94 3.71
N TYR A 44 -6.37 -6.15 3.17
CA TYR A 44 -7.59 -6.92 3.01
C TYR A 44 -7.59 -8.07 4.02
N GLU A 45 -8.68 -8.21 4.77
CA GLU A 45 -8.90 -9.27 5.75
C GLU A 45 -10.40 -9.52 5.85
N SER A 46 -10.84 -10.80 5.85
CA SER A 46 -12.25 -11.17 6.03
C SER A 46 -13.24 -10.40 5.13
N GLY A 47 -12.92 -10.22 3.85
CA GLY A 47 -13.82 -9.51 2.92
C GLY A 47 -13.75 -7.98 2.96
N THR A 48 -12.96 -7.40 3.86
CA THR A 48 -12.92 -5.95 4.09
C THR A 48 -11.55 -5.37 3.78
N GLU A 49 -11.53 -4.24 3.06
CA GLU A 49 -10.32 -3.44 2.88
C GLU A 49 -10.22 -2.33 3.94
N ARG A 50 -9.04 -2.18 4.55
CA ARG A 50 -8.71 -1.12 5.50
C ARG A 50 -7.41 -0.44 5.11
N MET A 51 -7.41 0.89 5.06
CA MET A 51 -6.19 1.67 4.83
C MET A 51 -5.34 1.70 6.11
N LEU A 52 -4.07 1.33 5.99
CA LEU A 52 -3.09 1.38 7.08
C LEU A 52 -2.26 2.66 7.04
N ALA A 53 -1.98 3.19 5.84
CA ALA A 53 -1.26 4.45 5.67
C ALA A 53 -1.74 5.18 4.40
N ALA A 54 -1.92 6.50 4.51
CA ALA A 54 -2.32 7.35 3.37
C ALA A 54 -1.17 7.61 2.39
N GLU A 55 0.07 7.44 2.83
CA GLU A 55 1.27 7.53 2.01
C GLU A 55 2.21 6.38 2.37
N ALA A 56 2.60 5.60 1.36
CA ALA A 56 3.59 4.54 1.46
C ALA A 56 4.30 4.36 0.10
N GLY A 57 5.63 4.50 0.10
CA GLY A 57 6.49 4.31 -1.07
C GLY A 57 6.76 2.83 -1.34
N SER A 58 7.36 2.15 -0.37
CA SER A 58 7.55 0.70 -0.30
C SER A 58 7.13 0.19 1.08
N TYR A 59 6.91 -1.12 1.19
CA TYR A 59 6.69 -1.78 2.47
C TYR A 59 7.21 -3.22 2.46
N ALA A 60 7.33 -3.79 3.66
CA ALA A 60 7.58 -5.19 3.93
C ALA A 60 6.76 -5.61 5.16
N THR A 61 6.48 -6.90 5.30
CA THR A 61 5.77 -7.44 6.46
C THR A 61 6.57 -8.51 7.16
N ASP A 62 6.15 -8.85 8.38
CA ASP A 62 6.46 -10.16 8.94
C ASP A 62 5.67 -11.27 8.22
N LEU A 63 5.97 -12.53 8.56
CA LEU A 63 5.41 -13.70 7.87
C LEU A 63 3.87 -13.79 7.99
N GLN A 64 3.30 -13.35 9.12
CA GLN A 64 1.85 -13.37 9.37
C GLN A 64 1.15 -12.08 8.98
N ALA A 65 1.89 -11.11 8.45
CA ALA A 65 1.40 -9.78 8.16
C ALA A 65 0.65 -9.14 9.35
N HIS A 66 1.14 -9.38 10.57
CA HIS A 66 0.70 -8.68 11.77
C HIS A 66 1.37 -7.30 11.88
N LEU A 67 2.53 -7.15 11.25
CA LEU A 67 3.30 -5.91 11.22
C LEU A 67 3.70 -5.57 9.79
N ALA A 68 3.50 -4.31 9.40
CA ALA A 68 4.05 -3.76 8.16
C ALA A 68 5.04 -2.64 8.48
N ALA A 69 6.25 -2.74 7.94
CA ALA A 69 7.22 -1.65 7.89
C ALA A 69 7.15 -0.97 6.52
N TYR A 70 7.11 0.36 6.46
CA TYR A 70 6.92 1.09 5.20
C TYR A 70 7.65 2.44 5.19
N THR A 71 7.92 2.97 4.01
CA THR A 71 8.55 4.29 3.84
C THR A 71 7.51 5.36 3.55
N ALA A 72 7.54 6.49 4.27
CA ALA A 72 6.69 7.64 3.99
C ALA A 72 7.38 8.94 4.44
N GLY A 73 7.27 10.01 3.65
CA GLY A 73 7.87 11.30 3.97
C GLY A 73 9.38 11.25 4.27
N GLY A 74 10.12 10.35 3.61
CA GLY A 74 11.57 10.17 3.85
C GLY A 74 11.94 9.46 5.16
N ALA A 75 10.98 8.84 5.85
CA ALA A 75 11.22 8.09 7.09
C ALA A 75 10.72 6.64 6.98
N LEU A 76 11.25 5.77 7.86
CA LEU A 76 10.74 4.43 8.07
C LEU A 76 9.65 4.45 9.15
N TRP A 77 8.56 3.75 8.90
CA TRP A 77 7.41 3.62 9.78
C TRP A 77 7.07 2.14 9.98
N ALA A 78 6.38 1.84 11.07
CA ALA A 78 5.77 0.54 11.30
C ALA A 78 4.33 0.72 11.77
N VAL A 79 3.44 -0.15 11.28
CA VAL A 79 2.02 -0.18 11.66
C VAL A 79 1.61 -1.61 11.90
N ALA A 80 0.90 -1.86 13.00
CA ALA A 80 0.30 -3.16 13.26
C ALA A 80 -1.02 -3.28 12.51
N THR A 81 -1.33 -4.49 12.03
CA THR A 81 -2.57 -4.77 11.31
C THR A 81 -3.76 -5.01 12.23
N ASP A 82 -3.61 -4.80 13.53
CA ASP A 82 -4.69 -4.84 14.53
C ASP A 82 -5.44 -3.51 14.68
N GLY A 83 -5.01 -2.45 13.98
CA GLY A 83 -5.62 -1.12 14.08
C GLY A 83 -4.86 -0.12 14.95
N SER A 84 -3.74 -0.53 15.54
CA SER A 84 -2.83 0.38 16.24
C SER A 84 -2.32 1.49 15.32
N ALA A 85 -2.12 2.69 15.89
CA ALA A 85 -1.60 3.82 15.15
C ALA A 85 -0.18 3.53 14.61
N PRO A 86 0.15 4.00 13.39
CA PRO A 86 1.51 3.90 12.87
C PRO A 86 2.51 4.64 13.76
N ARG A 87 3.68 4.03 13.97
CA ARG A 87 4.80 4.62 14.70
C ARG A 87 6.01 4.79 13.79
N ARG A 88 6.72 5.90 13.95
CA ARG A 88 7.99 6.12 13.25
C ARG A 88 9.05 5.19 13.83
N ILE A 89 9.86 4.59 12.97
CA ILE A 89 11.05 3.84 13.34
C ILE A 89 12.26 4.78 13.26
N PRO A 90 12.98 5.01 14.35
CA PRO A 90 14.25 5.72 14.30
C PRO A 90 15.23 4.94 13.42
N VAL A 91 15.72 5.59 12.37
CA VAL A 91 16.84 5.10 11.57
C VAL A 91 18.04 5.96 11.91
N ALA A 92 19.14 5.32 12.35
CA ALA A 92 20.42 6.01 12.43
C ALA A 92 20.77 6.46 11.01
N GLY A 93 21.05 7.75 10.82
CA GLY A 93 21.56 8.25 9.54
C GLY A 93 22.86 7.54 9.16
N PRO A 94 23.27 7.61 7.88
CA PRO A 94 24.59 7.13 7.47
C PRO A 94 25.72 7.79 8.27
#